data_AF-L1NDG1-F1
#
_entry.id   AF-L1NDG1-F1
#
_cell.length_a   1.000
_cell.length_b   1.000
_cell.length_c   1.000
_cell.angle_alpha   90.00
_cell.angle_beta   90.00
_cell.angle_gamma   90.00
#
_symmetry.space_group_name_H-M   'P 1'
#
loop_
_entity.id
_entity.type
_entity.pdbx_description
1 polymer ?
#
loop_
_entity_poly.entity_id
_entity_poly.type
_entity_poly.pdbx_seq_one_letter_code
_entity_poly.pdbx_strand_id
1 'polypeptide(L)'
;TTKNFLASCAKTLFALAAVVMMSAVFTSCSKDNDDNGPTTLPDAKTNTVVIDGKEATIEKAQFKKVSPSSTIYAVAFTLSGTPKKELVLGLDDTYHMDGKPIDLTTKEGKMIDKLYWGVVYTVNGKKLIDASGSPKETQKPVFTTGTLTVSKTRQGTINIVLANGRVNDVNGKECTLTLNYEETLKTKD
;
A
#
# COMPACT_ATOMS: atom_id res chain seq x y z
N THR A 1 -0.32 66.41 -0.25
CA THR A 1 -1.35 65.43 0.17
C THR A 1 -0.78 64.04 0.09
N THR A 2 -0.53 63.46 1.26
CA THR A 2 -0.04 62.10 1.51
C THR A 2 -1.03 61.04 1.04
N LYS A 3 -0.56 59.97 0.37
CA LYS A 3 -1.17 58.63 0.46
C LYS A 3 -0.06 57.57 0.42
N ASN A 4 0.36 57.14 1.60
CA ASN A 4 1.12 55.92 1.81
C ASN A 4 0.20 54.74 1.50
N PHE A 5 0.64 53.81 0.65
CA PHE A 5 0.01 52.50 0.53
C PHE A 5 1.04 51.43 0.89
N LEU A 6 1.05 51.07 2.17
CA LEU A 6 1.71 49.87 2.66
C LEU A 6 0.77 48.70 2.33
N ALA A 7 1.22 47.79 1.46
CA ALA A 7 0.58 46.50 1.29
C ALA A 7 1.52 45.41 1.81
N SER A 8 1.06 44.81 2.91
CA SER A 8 1.69 43.80 3.75
C SER A 8 2.08 42.53 2.98
N CYS A 9 3.30 42.07 3.23
CA CYS A 9 3.79 40.75 2.88
C CYS A 9 3.14 39.69 3.79
N ALA A 10 2.32 38.81 3.22
CA ALA A 10 1.91 37.57 3.88
C ALA A 10 2.82 36.43 3.37
N LYS A 11 3.78 36.00 4.19
CA LYS A 11 4.47 34.72 4.00
C LYS A 11 3.55 33.64 4.54
N THR A 12 3.02 32.81 3.66
CA THR A 12 2.23 31.63 4.01
C THR A 12 3.14 30.63 4.74
N LEU A 13 2.95 30.49 6.05
CA LEU A 13 3.62 29.46 6.83
C LEU A 13 2.76 28.20 6.78
N PHE A 14 3.19 27.18 6.05
CA PHE A 14 2.64 25.84 6.18
C PHE A 14 3.15 25.25 7.50
N ALA A 15 2.29 25.22 8.53
CA ALA A 15 2.57 24.48 9.75
C ALA A 15 2.30 22.99 9.51
N LEU A 16 3.37 22.20 9.37
CA LEU A 16 3.27 20.74 9.34
C LEU A 16 3.13 20.24 10.77
N ALA A 17 1.91 19.84 11.16
CA ALA A 17 1.65 19.24 12.46
C ALA A 17 2.27 17.82 12.50
N ALA A 18 3.37 17.66 13.25
CA ALA A 18 3.93 16.35 13.53
C ALA A 18 3.08 15.65 14.59
N VAL A 19 2.25 14.69 14.17
CA VAL A 19 1.56 13.76 15.08
C VAL A 19 2.60 12.78 15.62
N VAL A 20 2.81 12.80 16.95
CA VAL A 20 3.63 11.81 17.64
C VAL A 20 2.85 10.50 17.70
N MET A 21 3.20 9.55 16.82
CA MET A 21 2.62 8.20 16.83
C MET A 21 3.18 7.43 18.02
N MET A 22 2.32 7.15 19.00
CA MET A 22 2.60 6.21 20.08
C MET A 22 2.76 4.81 19.48
N SER A 23 3.96 4.25 19.57
CA SER A 23 4.25 2.87 19.21
C SER A 23 3.62 1.92 20.24
N ALA A 24 2.43 1.42 19.94
CA ALA A 24 1.84 0.29 20.64
C ALA A 24 2.57 -0.99 20.19
N VAL A 25 3.36 -1.56 21.09
CA VAL A 25 4.00 -2.85 20.89
C VAL A 25 2.92 -3.92 21.09
N PHE A 26 2.43 -4.54 20.02
CA PHE A 26 1.48 -5.65 20.13
C PHE A 26 2.22 -6.89 20.64
N THR A 27 2.17 -7.12 21.94
CA THR A 27 2.56 -8.39 22.56
C THR A 27 1.46 -9.40 22.30
N SER A 28 1.64 -10.24 21.28
CA SER A 28 0.84 -11.46 21.12
C SER A 28 1.23 -12.44 22.23
N CYS A 29 0.48 -12.45 23.33
CA CYS A 29 0.46 -13.55 24.28
C CYS A 29 -0.99 -13.87 24.66
N SER A 30 -1.34 -15.15 24.46
CA SER A 30 -2.48 -15.94 24.92
C SER A 30 -3.70 -15.28 25.57
N LYS A 31 -4.87 -15.73 25.09
CA LYS A 31 -6.09 -16.06 25.85
C LYS A 31 -6.32 -15.24 27.13
N ASP A 32 -7.22 -14.27 27.06
CA ASP A 32 -8.54 -14.32 27.70
C ASP A 32 -9.31 -13.00 27.43
N ASN A 33 -10.63 -13.16 27.28
CA ASN A 33 -11.75 -12.21 27.12
C ASN A 33 -11.52 -10.69 26.95
N ASP A 34 -12.27 -10.17 25.97
CA ASP A 34 -12.77 -8.79 25.83
C ASP A 34 -11.75 -7.65 25.86
N ASP A 35 -10.94 -7.55 24.80
CA ASP A 35 -10.41 -6.24 24.40
C ASP A 35 -10.32 -6.17 22.87
N ASN A 36 -11.28 -5.45 22.29
CA ASN A 36 -11.38 -5.24 20.86
C ASN A 36 -10.21 -4.32 20.47
N GLY A 37 -9.09 -4.93 20.07
CA GLY A 37 -7.91 -4.20 19.61
C GLY A 37 -8.26 -3.16 18.54
N PRO A 38 -7.37 -2.19 18.24
CA PRO A 38 -7.69 -1.07 17.37
C PRO A 38 -8.38 -1.53 16.09
N THR A 39 -9.61 -1.04 15.86
CA THR A 39 -10.43 -1.36 14.68
C THR A 39 -9.74 -0.94 13.37
N THR A 40 -8.74 -0.06 13.47
CA THR A 40 -7.93 0.45 12.35
C THR A 40 -6.45 0.30 12.66
N LEU A 41 -5.70 -0.27 11.71
CA LEU A 41 -4.24 -0.31 11.75
C LEU A 41 -3.64 1.08 11.50
N PRO A 42 -2.48 1.42 12.09
CA PRO A 42 -1.78 2.67 11.78
C PRO A 42 -1.27 2.67 10.34
N ASP A 43 -1.31 3.84 9.71
CA ASP A 43 -0.73 4.01 8.38
C ASP A 43 0.78 3.81 8.39
N ALA A 44 1.30 3.23 7.32
CA ALA A 44 2.73 3.10 7.12
C ALA A 44 3.36 4.48 6.88
N LYS A 45 4.59 4.67 7.37
CA LYS A 45 5.40 5.83 7.02
C LYS A 45 5.73 5.78 5.52
N THR A 46 5.96 6.95 4.92
CA THR A 46 6.37 7.04 3.52
C THR A 46 7.58 6.15 3.23
N ASN A 47 7.49 5.37 2.16
CA ASN A 47 8.48 4.39 1.70
C ASN A 47 8.75 3.23 2.66
N THR A 48 7.70 2.78 3.37
CA THR A 48 7.75 1.61 4.24
C THR A 48 6.56 0.68 4.04
N VAL A 49 6.76 -0.56 4.49
CA VAL A 49 5.71 -1.58 4.64
C VAL A 49 5.70 -2.04 6.10
N VAL A 50 4.52 -2.18 6.69
CA VAL A 50 4.36 -2.76 8.03
C VAL A 50 3.64 -4.10 7.86
N ILE A 51 4.30 -5.19 8.28
CA ILE A 51 3.73 -6.54 8.31
C ILE A 51 3.67 -7.02 9.76
N ASP A 52 2.49 -7.39 10.26
CA ASP A 52 2.32 -7.86 11.66
C ASP A 52 2.95 -6.92 12.69
N GLY A 53 2.73 -5.61 12.50
CA GLY A 53 3.29 -4.54 13.34
C GLY A 53 4.79 -4.30 13.17
N LYS A 54 5.48 -5.02 12.28
CA LYS A 54 6.92 -4.86 12.00
C LYS A 54 7.13 -4.00 10.76
N GLU A 55 7.67 -2.80 10.96
CA GLU A 55 8.05 -1.88 9.90
C GLU A 55 9.30 -2.38 9.15
N ALA A 56 9.29 -2.24 7.83
CA ALA A 56 10.41 -2.47 6.95
C ALA A 56 10.47 -1.37 5.89
N THR A 57 11.64 -0.76 5.72
CA THR A 57 11.90 0.21 4.64
C THR A 57 11.90 -0.50 3.29
N ILE A 58 11.38 0.19 2.26
CA ILE A 58 11.47 -0.25 0.87
C ILE A 58 12.84 0.15 0.32
N GLU A 59 13.69 -0.85 0.04
CA GLU A 59 15.04 -0.61 -0.51
C GLU A 59 15.03 -0.44 -2.02
N LYS A 60 14.07 -1.08 -2.69
CA LYS A 60 13.93 -1.03 -4.15
C LYS A 60 12.47 -1.19 -4.55
N ALA A 61 12.01 -0.38 -5.48
CA ALA A 61 10.77 -0.56 -6.20
C ALA A 61 11.05 -0.84 -7.68
N GLN A 62 10.30 -1.77 -8.27
CA GLN A 62 10.41 -2.13 -9.69
C GLN A 62 9.02 -2.16 -10.31
N PHE A 63 8.84 -1.40 -11.38
CA PHE A 63 7.60 -1.31 -12.15
C PHE A 63 7.80 -2.01 -13.48
N LYS A 64 7.03 -3.07 -13.74
CA LYS A 64 7.17 -3.85 -14.97
C LYS A 64 5.81 -4.10 -15.61
N LYS A 65 5.66 -3.71 -16.88
CA LYS A 65 4.59 -4.21 -17.74
C LYS A 65 4.89 -5.64 -18.18
N VAL A 66 3.85 -6.46 -18.30
CA VAL A 66 4.00 -7.82 -18.84
C VAL A 66 4.38 -7.81 -20.33
N SER A 67 3.91 -6.81 -21.08
CA SER A 67 4.37 -6.49 -22.45
C SER A 67 4.16 -5.00 -22.75
N PRO A 68 4.81 -4.42 -23.79
CA PRO A 68 4.64 -3.00 -24.12
C PRO A 68 3.19 -2.58 -24.39
N SER A 69 2.38 -3.46 -24.97
CA SER A 69 0.97 -3.24 -25.26
C SER A 69 0.02 -3.64 -24.13
N SER A 70 0.54 -4.25 -23.05
CA SER A 70 -0.28 -4.72 -21.94
C SER A 70 -0.61 -3.59 -20.96
N THR A 71 -1.81 -3.67 -20.39
CA THR A 71 -2.25 -2.88 -19.23
C THR A 71 -1.78 -3.51 -17.92
N ILE A 72 -1.31 -4.77 -17.96
CA ILE A 72 -0.92 -5.55 -16.78
C ILE A 72 0.43 -5.05 -16.26
N TYR A 73 0.42 -4.61 -15.00
CA TYR A 73 1.58 -4.17 -14.24
C TYR A 73 1.88 -5.07 -13.06
N ALA A 74 3.16 -5.39 -12.89
CA ALA A 74 3.71 -5.88 -11.64
C ALA A 74 4.51 -4.75 -10.97
N VAL A 75 4.18 -4.43 -9.72
CA VAL A 75 4.97 -3.55 -8.86
C VAL A 75 5.62 -4.41 -7.78
N ALA A 76 6.93 -4.52 -7.81
CA ALA A 76 7.69 -5.34 -6.87
C ALA A 76 8.56 -4.47 -5.95
N PHE A 77 8.37 -4.64 -4.65
CA PHE A 77 9.15 -4.01 -3.59
C PHE A 77 10.08 -5.02 -2.95
N THR A 78 11.38 -4.71 -2.91
CA THR A 78 12.35 -5.39 -2.05
C THR A 78 12.39 -4.66 -0.71
N LEU A 79 12.16 -5.40 0.37
CA LEU A 79 12.10 -4.83 1.72
C LEU A 79 13.39 -5.12 2.48
N SER A 80 13.76 -4.18 3.34
CA SER A 80 14.94 -4.26 4.18
C SER A 80 14.93 -5.41 5.19
N GLY A 81 16.14 -5.78 5.62
CA GLY A 81 16.40 -6.77 6.65
C GLY A 81 16.60 -8.19 6.13
N THR A 82 16.81 -9.11 7.07
CA THR A 82 17.03 -10.53 6.80
C THR A 82 15.98 -11.39 7.53
N PRO A 83 15.49 -12.49 6.94
CA PRO A 83 15.75 -12.95 5.57
C PRO A 83 15.14 -12.02 4.50
N LYS A 84 15.50 -12.25 3.23
CA LYS A 84 14.99 -11.48 2.08
C LYS A 84 13.46 -11.50 2.04
N LYS A 85 12.85 -10.33 1.86
CA LYS A 85 11.38 -10.15 1.79
C LYS A 85 11.01 -9.37 0.54
N GLU A 86 9.92 -9.77 -0.11
CA GLU A 86 9.41 -9.08 -1.29
C GLU A 86 7.88 -8.95 -1.21
N LEU A 87 7.37 -7.76 -1.55
CA LEU A 87 5.93 -7.49 -1.72
C LEU A 87 5.68 -7.21 -3.20
N VAL A 88 4.74 -7.92 -3.81
CA VAL A 88 4.38 -7.76 -5.23
C VAL A 88 2.90 -7.44 -5.35
N LEU A 89 2.60 -6.37 -6.07
CA LEU A 89 1.25 -6.00 -6.47
C LEU A 89 1.06 -6.33 -7.96
N GLY A 90 0.04 -7.11 -8.27
CA GLY A 90 -0.46 -7.32 -9.62
C GLY A 90 -1.60 -6.35 -9.88
N LEU A 91 -1.46 -5.49 -10.88
CA LEU A 91 -2.37 -4.38 -11.17
C LEU A 91 -2.65 -4.26 -12.67
N ASP A 92 -3.64 -3.44 -13.00
CA ASP A 92 -4.00 -3.03 -14.36
C ASP A 92 -3.92 -1.51 -14.39
N ASP A 93 -3.13 -0.93 -15.31
CA ASP A 93 -2.90 0.52 -15.35
C ASP A 93 -4.14 1.35 -15.68
N THR A 94 -5.12 0.78 -16.37
CA THR A 94 -6.35 1.48 -16.75
C THR A 94 -7.44 1.39 -15.69
N TYR A 95 -7.33 0.44 -14.77
CA TYR A 95 -8.39 0.15 -13.80
C TYR A 95 -7.98 0.39 -12.36
N HIS A 96 -6.77 -0.03 -11.99
CA HIS A 96 -6.29 0.04 -10.61
C HIS A 96 -5.44 1.27 -10.32
N MET A 97 -4.87 1.91 -11.35
CA MET A 97 -3.91 3.01 -11.21
C MET A 97 -4.53 4.38 -11.56
N ASP A 98 -5.81 4.57 -11.27
CA ASP A 98 -6.56 5.81 -11.54
C ASP A 98 -6.70 6.75 -10.33
N GLY A 99 -6.10 6.38 -9.19
CA GLY A 99 -6.16 7.11 -7.93
C GLY A 99 -7.44 6.90 -7.12
N LYS A 100 -8.38 6.07 -7.59
CA LYS A 100 -9.54 5.71 -6.78
C LYS A 100 -9.19 4.61 -5.77
N PRO A 101 -9.81 4.61 -4.59
CA PRO A 101 -9.63 3.53 -3.64
C PRO A 101 -10.28 2.23 -4.15
N ILE A 102 -9.53 1.14 -4.08
CA ILE A 102 -9.96 -0.22 -4.39
C ILE A 102 -10.27 -0.92 -3.07
N ASP A 103 -11.50 -1.40 -2.91
CA ASP A 103 -11.89 -2.26 -1.80
C ASP A 103 -11.26 -3.66 -1.96
N LEU A 104 -10.36 -4.01 -1.04
CA LEU A 104 -9.68 -5.32 -1.06
C LEU A 104 -10.51 -6.42 -0.39
N THR A 105 -11.67 -6.08 0.19
CA THR A 105 -12.53 -7.02 0.94
C THR A 105 -13.47 -7.84 0.08
N THR A 106 -13.55 -7.49 -1.20
CA THR A 106 -14.44 -8.13 -2.15
C THR A 106 -13.68 -8.61 -3.38
N LYS A 107 -14.19 -9.68 -3.99
CA LYS A 107 -13.77 -10.04 -5.35
C LYS A 107 -14.31 -8.98 -6.30
N GLU A 108 -13.52 -8.64 -7.29
CA GLU A 108 -13.92 -7.65 -8.28
C GLU A 108 -14.99 -8.23 -9.21
N GLY A 109 -15.79 -7.34 -9.78
CA GLY A 109 -16.75 -7.72 -10.82
C GLY A 109 -16.05 -8.38 -12.01
N LYS A 110 -16.73 -9.29 -12.71
CA LYS A 110 -16.16 -9.97 -13.87
C LYS A 110 -15.74 -8.94 -14.92
N MET A 111 -14.44 -8.86 -15.18
CA MET A 111 -13.85 -8.01 -16.21
C MET A 111 -13.42 -8.84 -17.42
N ILE A 112 -13.58 -8.25 -18.61
CA ILE A 112 -13.07 -8.77 -19.89
C ILE A 112 -11.71 -8.10 -20.13
N ASP A 113 -10.68 -8.91 -20.43
CA ASP A 113 -9.33 -8.48 -20.82
C ASP A 113 -8.57 -7.59 -19.83
N LYS A 114 -8.94 -7.60 -18.54
CA LYS A 114 -8.22 -6.87 -17.47
C LYS A 114 -7.65 -7.82 -16.44
N LEU A 115 -6.51 -7.45 -15.86
CA LEU A 115 -6.02 -8.12 -14.66
C LEU A 115 -6.92 -7.74 -13.48
N TYR A 116 -7.13 -8.68 -12.57
CA TYR A 116 -7.65 -8.43 -11.25
C TYR A 116 -6.53 -8.05 -10.28
N TRP A 117 -6.81 -7.30 -9.22
CA TRP A 117 -5.76 -6.99 -8.24
C TRP A 117 -5.20 -8.28 -7.61
N GLY A 118 -3.91 -8.26 -7.32
CA GLY A 118 -3.23 -9.33 -6.59
C GLY A 118 -2.20 -8.77 -5.62
N VAL A 119 -2.10 -9.36 -4.43
CA VAL A 119 -1.12 -8.99 -3.40
C VAL A 119 -0.38 -10.23 -2.94
N VAL A 120 0.92 -10.27 -3.18
CA VAL A 120 1.78 -11.39 -2.80
C VAL A 120 2.91 -10.89 -1.92
N TYR A 121 3.04 -11.44 -0.72
CA TYR A 121 4.17 -11.18 0.17
C TYR A 121 4.97 -12.46 0.36
N THR A 122 6.29 -12.39 0.18
CA THR A 122 7.19 -13.54 0.31
C THR A 122 8.29 -13.30 1.33
N VAL A 123 8.68 -14.37 2.02
CA VAL A 123 9.82 -14.41 2.94
C VAL A 123 10.72 -15.55 2.50
N ASN A 124 11.97 -15.22 2.13
CA ASN A 124 12.94 -16.16 1.56
C ASN A 124 12.37 -16.97 0.36
N GLY A 125 11.63 -16.29 -0.52
CA GLY A 125 11.00 -16.90 -1.70
C GLY A 125 9.73 -17.73 -1.42
N LYS A 126 9.35 -17.93 -0.15
CA LYS A 126 8.10 -18.61 0.22
C LYS A 126 6.98 -17.59 0.38
N LYS A 127 5.83 -17.85 -0.25
CA LYS A 127 4.64 -17.00 -0.09
C LYS A 127 4.12 -17.11 1.34
N LEU A 128 3.85 -15.96 1.93
CA LEU A 128 3.14 -15.83 3.20
C LEU A 128 1.75 -15.25 2.94
N ILE A 129 1.62 -14.24 2.07
CA ILE A 129 0.34 -13.74 1.56
C ILE A 129 0.25 -14.05 0.07
N ASP A 130 -0.90 -14.56 -0.39
CA ASP A 130 -1.27 -14.75 -1.80
C ASP A 130 -2.76 -14.43 -1.98
N ALA A 131 -3.08 -13.13 -2.00
CA ALA A 131 -4.45 -12.62 -2.08
C ALA A 131 -4.78 -12.13 -3.49
N SER A 132 -6.06 -12.21 -3.87
CA SER A 132 -6.50 -11.87 -5.22
C SER A 132 -7.94 -11.39 -5.26
N GLY A 133 -8.20 -10.36 -6.06
CA GLY A 133 -9.53 -9.87 -6.40
C GLY A 133 -10.24 -10.71 -7.46
N SER A 134 -9.55 -11.68 -8.07
CA SER A 134 -10.10 -12.46 -9.18
C SER A 134 -11.28 -13.34 -8.74
N PRO A 135 -12.48 -13.17 -9.35
CA PRO A 135 -13.62 -14.05 -9.09
C PRO A 135 -13.38 -15.48 -9.62
N LYS A 136 -12.36 -15.68 -10.47
CA LYS A 136 -11.97 -17.00 -11.00
C LYS A 136 -11.05 -17.76 -10.04
N GLU A 137 -10.35 -17.07 -9.14
CA GLU A 137 -9.43 -17.68 -8.17
C GLU A 137 -10.13 -17.83 -6.81
N THR A 138 -11.09 -18.77 -6.74
CA THR A 138 -11.94 -18.95 -5.54
C THR A 138 -11.18 -19.43 -4.30
N GLN A 139 -10.01 -20.06 -4.49
CA GLN A 139 -9.18 -20.55 -3.40
C GLN A 139 -8.28 -19.47 -2.79
N LYS A 140 -8.05 -18.35 -3.50
CA LYS A 140 -7.25 -17.25 -2.95
C LYS A 140 -8.12 -16.33 -2.10
N PRO A 141 -7.69 -15.97 -0.89
CA PRO A 141 -8.44 -15.07 -0.04
C PRO A 141 -8.51 -13.66 -0.64
N VAL A 142 -9.53 -12.94 -0.20
CA VAL A 142 -9.55 -11.47 -0.20
C VAL A 142 -9.11 -10.98 1.19
N PHE A 143 -8.92 -9.68 1.34
CA PHE A 143 -8.66 -9.10 2.65
C PHE A 143 -9.96 -9.13 3.49
N THR A 144 -9.85 -9.20 4.81
CA THR A 144 -10.99 -9.00 5.72
C THR A 144 -11.25 -7.50 5.94
N THR A 145 -10.19 -6.69 5.89
CA THR A 145 -10.25 -5.24 5.84
C THR A 145 -9.16 -4.71 4.91
N GLY A 146 -9.39 -3.57 4.28
CA GLY A 146 -8.32 -2.80 3.67
C GLY A 146 -8.69 -2.17 2.35
N THR A 147 -7.87 -1.20 1.95
CA THR A 147 -8.09 -0.43 0.74
C THR A 147 -6.76 -0.14 0.07
N LEU A 148 -6.69 -0.36 -1.23
CA LEU A 148 -5.52 -0.04 -2.05
C LEU A 148 -5.81 1.17 -2.92
N THR A 149 -4.95 2.18 -2.86
CA THR A 149 -5.01 3.34 -3.77
C THR A 149 -3.69 3.44 -4.52
N VAL A 150 -3.76 3.51 -5.84
CA VAL A 150 -2.59 3.71 -6.69
C VAL A 150 -2.86 4.89 -7.60
N SER A 151 -2.03 5.93 -7.50
CA SER A 151 -2.16 7.14 -8.31
C SER A 151 -0.83 7.51 -8.97
N LYS A 152 -0.95 8.23 -10.09
CA LYS A 152 0.19 8.81 -10.79
C LYS A 152 -0.06 10.30 -11.03
N THR A 153 0.87 11.14 -10.62
CA THR A 153 0.80 12.58 -10.91
C THR A 153 1.25 12.87 -12.33
N ARG A 154 0.87 14.05 -12.87
CA ARG A 154 1.37 14.52 -14.18
C ARG A 154 2.89 14.67 -14.22
N GLN A 155 3.51 14.92 -13.07
CA GLN A 155 4.96 15.07 -12.91
C GLN A 155 5.69 13.72 -12.84
N GLY A 156 4.98 12.60 -12.90
CA GLY A 156 5.58 11.26 -12.88
C GLY A 156 5.76 10.66 -11.49
N THR A 157 5.21 11.28 -10.44
CA THR A 157 5.17 10.71 -9.10
C THR A 157 4.16 9.58 -9.03
N ILE A 158 4.59 8.41 -8.57
CA ILE A 158 3.72 7.27 -8.28
C ILE A 158 3.51 7.23 -6.77
N ASN A 159 2.24 7.17 -6.36
CA ASN A 159 1.84 6.96 -4.97
C ASN A 159 1.08 5.65 -4.85
N ILE A 160 1.46 4.81 -3.89
CA ILE A 160 0.81 3.54 -3.60
C ILE A 160 0.57 3.46 -2.10
N VAL A 161 -0.71 3.34 -1.72
CA VAL A 161 -1.12 3.22 -0.32
C VAL A 161 -2.01 2.00 -0.17
N LEU A 162 -1.63 1.08 0.72
CA LEU A 162 -2.50 0.02 1.22
C LEU A 162 -2.77 0.31 2.69
N ALA A 163 -4.00 0.69 2.99
CA ALA A 163 -4.44 1.08 4.33
C ALA A 163 -5.25 -0.05 4.97
N ASN A 164 -5.07 -0.23 6.28
CA ASN A 164 -5.83 -1.16 7.12
C ASN A 164 -5.97 -2.60 6.57
N GLY A 165 -4.92 -3.15 5.97
CA GLY A 165 -4.93 -4.48 5.38
C GLY A 165 -4.92 -5.59 6.43
N ARG A 166 -5.95 -6.43 6.47
CA ARG A 166 -5.97 -7.70 7.20
C ARG A 166 -6.32 -8.83 6.25
N VAL A 167 -5.59 -9.94 6.29
CA VAL A 167 -5.80 -11.07 5.38
C VAL A 167 -5.30 -12.35 6.03
N ASN A 168 -5.93 -13.48 5.72
CA ASN A 168 -5.39 -14.77 6.14
C ASN A 168 -4.19 -15.13 5.26
N ASP A 169 -3.08 -15.47 5.92
CA ASP A 169 -1.88 -15.97 5.29
C ASP A 169 -2.12 -17.36 4.66
N VAL A 170 -1.13 -17.90 3.96
CA VAL A 170 -1.22 -19.23 3.31
C VAL A 170 -1.46 -20.39 4.28
N ASN A 171 -1.29 -20.17 5.59
CA ASN A 171 -1.54 -21.16 6.65
C ASN A 171 -2.88 -20.89 7.38
N GLY A 172 -3.67 -19.91 6.95
CA GLY A 172 -4.94 -19.55 7.56
C GLY A 172 -4.83 -18.66 8.81
N LYS A 173 -3.65 -18.12 9.12
CA LYS A 173 -3.45 -17.19 10.23
C LYS A 173 -3.66 -15.75 9.75
N GLU A 174 -4.37 -14.93 10.52
CA GLU A 174 -4.46 -13.50 10.21
C GLU A 174 -3.06 -12.85 10.16
N CYS A 175 -2.84 -12.08 9.10
CA CYS A 175 -1.68 -11.24 8.86
C CYS A 175 -2.16 -9.80 8.58
N THR A 176 -1.41 -8.83 9.08
CA THR A 176 -1.67 -7.40 8.85
C THR A 176 -0.67 -6.82 7.87
N LEU A 177 -1.13 -5.90 7.02
CA LEU A 177 -0.33 -5.25 5.99
C LEU A 177 -0.76 -3.77 5.87
N THR A 178 0.19 -2.86 6.04
CA THR A 178 0.07 -1.48 5.55
C THR A 178 1.27 -1.11 4.70
N LEU A 179 1.06 -0.31 3.66
CA LEU A 179 2.07 0.13 2.71
C LEU A 179 1.84 1.60 2.41
N ASN A 180 2.93 2.37 2.39
CA ASN A 180 2.93 3.72 1.88
C ASN A 180 4.21 3.92 1.09
N TYR A 181 4.07 4.20 -0.21
CA TYR A 181 5.18 4.40 -1.12
C TYR A 181 4.91 5.61 -2.01
N GLU A 182 5.93 6.45 -2.14
CA GLU A 182 5.94 7.64 -2.96
C GLU A 182 7.31 7.79 -3.63
N GLU A 183 7.33 7.82 -4.96
CA GLU A 183 8.55 8.10 -5.72
C GLU A 183 8.24 8.92 -6.97
N THR A 184 9.06 9.95 -7.21
CA THR A 184 9.03 10.69 -8.47
C THR A 184 9.98 10.06 -9.46
N LEU A 185 9.42 9.44 -10.51
CA LEU A 185 10.22 8.88 -11.59
C LEU A 185 10.86 10.01 -12.40
N LYS A 186 12.18 10.17 -12.28
CA LYS A 186 12.93 11.11 -13.12
C LYS A 186 12.89 10.58 -14.56
N THR A 187 12.33 11.37 -15.48
CA THR A 187 12.57 11.17 -16.91
C THR A 187 14.07 11.31 -17.16
N LYS A 188 14.68 10.32 -17.81
CA LYS A 188 16.01 10.52 -18.39
C LYS A 188 15.81 11.52 -19.54
N ASP A 189 16.37 12.72 -19.39
CA ASP A 189 16.56 13.67 -20.48
C ASP A 189 17.57 13.12 -21.51
#